data_AF-A0A3M2H626-F1
#
_entry.id   AF-A0A3M2H626-F1
#
_cell.length_a   1.000
_cell.length_b   1.000
_cell.length_c   1.000
_cell.angle_alpha   90.00
_cell.angle_beta   90.00
_cell.angle_gamma   90.00
#
_symmetry.space_group_name_H-M   'P 1'
#
loop_
_entity.id
_entity.type
_entity.pdbx_description
1 polymer ?
#
loop_
_entity_poly.entity_id
_entity_poly.type
_entity_poly.pdbx_seq_one_letter_code
_entity_poly.pdbx_strand_id
1 'polypeptide(L)'
;MKRFVWLTLLAGSSVAQPLIDPPLGDRTFPYVTYGEVWTGTPAVVKDATVPYLLIVYGTSEDPEVVAIAGKVAFYLGQWTEDIGFTAEDVRQSRIPPLLVSDKRLKELSYQNLIVVGTNNDIVKELGLSFEKPTIKVLQKDGKNIMVVGGANKEQVLQAGGYLADVRLNFKAGAYKTFFAFVTLRGLIEKGEFASALSLIRSPMGLSACGKNMALAGPMVAQWGEDLKAVVRRRNNILYNELPKAIEAGDKEKAISLFKDAMFTCYQCHQGINVPQVRKFKPLESVHAKHQLIAESFGLVKVVGGQKSCIACHAGQTAQRGY
;
A
#
# COMPACT_ATOMS: atom_id res chain seq x y z
N MET A 1 5.66 23.53 -56.03
CA MET A 1 4.97 23.95 -54.78
C MET A 1 5.38 23.01 -53.67
N LYS A 2 6.23 23.48 -52.75
CA LYS A 2 6.68 22.76 -51.55
C LYS A 2 5.54 22.80 -50.52
N ARG A 3 5.05 21.64 -50.06
CA ARG A 3 4.26 21.54 -48.83
C ARG A 3 4.94 20.54 -47.91
N PHE A 4 5.76 21.10 -47.03
CA PHE A 4 6.19 20.49 -45.78
C PHE A 4 4.95 20.22 -44.93
N VAL A 5 4.58 18.95 -44.76
CA VAL A 5 3.68 18.55 -43.68
C VAL A 5 4.57 18.29 -42.48
N TRP A 6 4.56 19.25 -41.56
CA TRP A 6 5.13 19.11 -40.22
C TRP A 6 4.41 17.97 -39.52
N LEU A 7 5.10 16.84 -39.34
CA LEU A 7 4.77 15.85 -38.33
C LEU A 7 4.98 16.52 -36.98
N THR A 8 3.88 16.99 -36.40
CA THR A 8 3.79 17.31 -34.98
C THR A 8 4.07 16.02 -34.21
N LEU A 9 5.32 15.86 -33.80
CA LEU A 9 5.72 15.10 -32.64
C LEU A 9 4.87 15.57 -31.46
N LEU A 10 3.73 14.90 -31.26
CA LEU A 10 3.12 14.79 -29.95
C LEU A 10 4.12 14.01 -29.10
N ALA A 11 5.12 14.73 -28.61
CA ALA A 11 5.85 14.39 -27.40
C ALA A 11 4.81 14.44 -26.27
N GLY A 12 3.97 13.40 -26.19
CA GLY A 12 3.43 13.02 -24.91
C GLY A 12 4.65 12.77 -24.05
N SER A 13 4.84 13.62 -23.04
CA SER A 13 5.83 13.41 -21.98
C SER A 13 5.49 12.08 -21.31
N SER A 14 5.95 10.97 -21.89
CA SER A 14 6.08 9.72 -21.20
C SER A 14 7.14 10.00 -20.15
N VAL A 15 6.70 10.43 -18.96
CA VAL A 15 7.56 10.51 -17.78
C VAL A 15 8.10 9.10 -17.62
N ALA A 16 9.32 8.87 -18.11
CA ALA A 16 9.92 7.54 -18.14
C ALA A 16 9.85 6.98 -16.73
N GLN A 17 9.23 5.81 -16.55
CA GLN A 17 9.19 5.21 -15.22
C GLN A 17 10.64 5.01 -14.74
N PRO A 18 10.94 5.31 -13.47
CA PRO A 18 12.28 5.06 -12.94
C PRO A 18 12.69 3.62 -13.18
N LEU A 19 13.99 3.41 -13.44
CA LEU A 19 14.57 2.08 -13.45
C LEU A 19 14.42 1.47 -12.06
N ILE A 20 13.82 0.29 -11.97
CA ILE A 20 13.73 -0.46 -10.72
C ILE A 20 14.75 -1.60 -10.78
N ASP A 21 15.74 -1.55 -9.90
CA ASP A 21 16.88 -2.49 -9.89
C ASP A 21 17.08 -3.08 -8.48
N PRO A 22 16.97 -4.40 -8.28
CA PRO A 22 16.49 -5.40 -9.24
C PRO A 22 15.02 -5.16 -9.62
N PRO A 23 14.55 -5.74 -10.73
CA PRO A 23 13.15 -5.67 -11.13
C PRO A 23 12.21 -6.02 -9.98
N LEU A 24 11.21 -5.17 -9.73
CA LEU A 24 10.23 -5.30 -8.64
C LEU A 24 10.81 -5.21 -7.21
N GLY A 25 12.08 -4.84 -7.02
CA GLY A 25 12.67 -4.68 -5.69
C GLY A 25 11.89 -3.70 -4.81
N ASP A 26 11.32 -2.66 -5.41
CA ASP A 26 10.43 -1.70 -4.75
C ASP A 26 9.07 -2.29 -4.30
N ARG A 27 8.66 -3.44 -4.85
CA ARG A 27 7.44 -4.13 -4.43
C ARG A 27 7.69 -5.01 -3.24
N THR A 28 8.87 -5.62 -3.14
CA THR A 28 9.23 -6.59 -2.11
C THR A 28 9.97 -5.99 -0.93
N PHE A 29 10.39 -4.72 -1.01
CA PHE A 29 11.10 -4.05 0.07
C PHE A 29 10.29 -4.05 1.39
N PRO A 30 10.95 -4.26 2.55
CA PRO A 30 10.29 -4.39 3.85
C PRO A 30 9.92 -3.01 4.44
N TYR A 31 8.85 -2.40 3.94
CA TYR A 31 8.41 -1.07 4.36
C TYR A 31 7.86 -1.01 5.79
N VAL A 32 7.06 -2.01 6.15
CA VAL A 32 6.35 -2.09 7.43
C VAL A 32 6.55 -3.45 8.05
N THR A 33 6.36 -3.50 9.37
CA THR A 33 6.28 -4.73 10.15
C THR A 33 5.06 -4.65 11.07
N TYR A 34 4.78 -5.74 11.77
CA TYR A 34 3.72 -5.81 12.77
C TYR A 34 4.36 -5.97 14.13
N GLY A 35 3.98 -5.09 15.06
CA GLY A 35 4.55 -5.07 16.40
C GLY A 35 3.50 -4.72 17.46
N GLU A 36 3.85 -5.00 18.70
CA GLU A 36 3.09 -4.50 19.84
C GLU A 36 3.48 -3.04 20.11
N VAL A 37 2.48 -2.17 20.25
CA VAL A 37 2.64 -0.74 20.55
C VAL A 37 1.85 -0.40 21.81
N TRP A 38 2.23 0.71 22.45
CA TRP A 38 1.60 1.18 23.69
C TRP A 38 1.65 0.14 24.84
N THR A 39 2.64 -0.75 24.83
CA THR A 39 2.85 -1.76 25.87
C THR A 39 2.88 -1.12 27.25
N GLY A 40 2.19 -1.75 28.21
CA GLY A 40 2.06 -1.23 29.58
C GLY A 40 0.98 -0.16 29.75
N THR A 41 0.13 0.06 28.74
CA THR A 41 -1.02 0.96 28.82
C THR A 41 -2.33 0.24 28.43
N PRO A 42 -3.51 0.79 28.79
CA PRO A 42 -4.79 0.30 28.29
C PRO A 42 -4.98 0.42 26.77
N ALA A 43 -4.13 1.20 26.08
CA ALA A 43 -4.17 1.39 24.63
C ALA A 43 -3.30 0.39 23.86
N VAL A 44 -2.81 -0.67 24.52
CA VAL A 44 -1.94 -1.69 23.89
C VAL A 44 -2.59 -2.30 22.65
N VAL A 45 -1.85 -2.34 21.54
CA VAL A 45 -2.24 -3.01 20.30
C VAL A 45 -1.13 -3.99 19.92
N LYS A 46 -1.46 -5.28 19.77
CA LYS A 46 -0.47 -6.36 19.62
C LYS A 46 0.03 -6.57 18.19
N ASP A 47 -0.69 -6.06 17.21
CA ASP A 47 -0.48 -6.31 15.78
C ASP A 47 -0.56 -5.01 14.97
N ALA A 48 -0.08 -3.92 15.57
CA ALA A 48 -0.04 -2.62 14.91
C ALA A 48 0.97 -2.66 13.77
N THR A 49 0.57 -2.11 12.63
CA THR A 49 1.41 -1.89 11.47
C THR A 49 2.31 -0.70 11.77
N VAL A 50 3.61 -0.93 11.86
CA VAL A 50 4.60 0.10 12.19
C VAL A 50 5.69 0.20 11.11
N PRO A 51 6.39 1.33 10.96
CA PRO A 51 7.50 1.43 10.04
C PRO A 51 8.57 0.39 10.39
N TYR A 52 9.12 -0.28 9.37
CA TYR A 52 10.21 -1.25 9.57
C TYR A 52 11.54 -0.75 9.00
N LEU A 53 11.62 0.54 8.71
CA LEU A 53 12.75 1.20 8.10
C LEU A 53 12.88 2.64 8.57
N LEU A 54 14.06 3.23 8.33
CA LEU A 54 14.27 4.67 8.41
C LEU A 54 14.38 5.25 6.99
N ILE A 55 13.91 6.48 6.82
CA ILE A 55 14.12 7.27 5.61
C ILE A 55 15.24 8.25 5.89
N VAL A 56 16.19 8.32 4.96
CA VAL A 56 17.43 9.07 5.14
C VAL A 56 17.61 10.03 3.98
N TYR A 57 18.00 11.25 4.30
CA TYR A 57 18.45 12.25 3.33
C TYR A 57 19.83 12.80 3.73
N GLY A 58 20.58 13.30 2.76
CA GLY A 58 21.86 13.95 3.03
C GLY A 58 21.68 15.35 3.59
N THR A 59 22.50 15.73 4.58
CA THR A 59 22.49 17.13 5.09
C THR A 59 22.87 18.19 4.04
N SER A 60 23.45 17.77 2.91
CA SER A 60 23.83 18.63 1.78
C SER A 60 22.93 18.44 0.55
N GLU A 61 21.79 17.77 0.70
CA GLU A 61 20.81 17.63 -0.38
C GLU A 61 20.13 18.97 -0.70
N ASP A 62 19.67 19.09 -1.94
CA ASP A 62 18.78 20.19 -2.32
C ASP A 62 17.49 20.16 -1.48
N PRO A 63 16.96 21.30 -1.02
CA PRO A 63 15.73 21.34 -0.22
C PRO A 63 14.53 20.62 -0.86
N GLU A 64 14.41 20.61 -2.19
CA GLU A 64 13.34 19.88 -2.88
C GLU A 64 13.52 18.36 -2.75
N VAL A 65 14.76 17.88 -2.71
CA VAL A 65 15.07 16.46 -2.44
C VAL A 65 14.77 16.11 -0.97
N VAL A 66 15.03 17.03 -0.03
CA VAL A 66 14.61 16.83 1.37
C VAL A 66 13.08 16.79 1.47
N ALA A 67 12.38 17.65 0.73
CA ALA A 67 10.93 17.66 0.68
C ALA A 67 10.36 16.36 0.09
N ILE A 68 10.99 15.79 -0.95
CA ILE A 68 10.54 14.49 -1.49
C ILE A 68 10.78 13.35 -0.49
N ALA A 69 11.86 13.39 0.29
CA ALA A 69 12.07 12.44 1.40
C ALA A 69 10.97 12.58 2.48
N GLY A 70 10.58 13.80 2.81
CA GLY A 70 9.42 14.10 3.67
C GLY A 70 8.11 13.54 3.12
N LYS A 71 7.88 13.64 1.81
CA LYS A 71 6.70 13.07 1.14
C LYS A 71 6.69 11.54 1.19
N VAL A 72 7.84 10.89 1.00
CA VAL A 72 7.99 9.43 1.18
C VAL A 72 7.65 9.04 2.62
N ALA A 73 8.15 9.79 3.60
CA ALA A 73 7.86 9.56 5.03
C ALA A 73 6.37 9.73 5.35
N PHE A 74 5.75 10.78 4.82
CA PHE A 74 4.32 11.02 4.98
C PHE A 74 3.49 9.82 4.50
N TYR A 75 3.72 9.34 3.26
CA TYR A 75 2.94 8.21 2.73
C TYR A 75 3.24 6.88 3.42
N LEU A 76 4.46 6.66 3.90
CA LEU A 76 4.75 5.50 4.74
C LEU A 76 4.01 5.59 6.07
N GLY A 77 3.99 6.77 6.71
CA GLY A 77 3.19 7.02 7.92
C GLY A 77 1.70 6.81 7.70
N GLN A 78 1.19 7.12 6.50
CA GLN A 78 -0.19 6.80 6.13
C GLN A 78 -0.45 5.30 5.94
N TRP A 79 0.56 4.47 5.71
CA TRP A 79 0.39 3.01 5.67
C TRP A 79 0.32 2.42 7.08
N THR A 80 1.05 3.00 8.03
CA THR A 80 1.16 2.49 9.40
C THR A 80 -0.02 2.92 10.28
N GLU A 81 -0.31 2.14 11.31
CA GLU A 81 -1.29 2.51 12.36
C GLU A 81 -0.63 3.30 13.48
N ASP A 82 0.65 3.06 13.73
CA ASP A 82 1.47 3.75 14.72
C ASP A 82 2.92 3.83 14.21
N ILE A 83 3.75 4.69 14.79
CA ILE A 83 5.19 4.76 14.48
C ILE A 83 6.06 3.87 15.39
N GLY A 84 5.43 3.06 16.25
CA GLY A 84 6.11 2.16 17.18
C GLY A 84 6.29 2.75 18.58
N PHE A 85 5.40 3.63 19.04
CA PHE A 85 5.50 4.22 20.38
C PHE A 85 5.38 3.18 21.48
N THR A 86 6.25 3.32 22.49
CA THR A 86 6.10 2.68 23.79
C THR A 86 5.67 3.69 24.85
N ALA A 87 5.14 3.20 25.97
CA ALA A 87 4.84 4.06 27.13
C ALA A 87 6.09 4.79 27.64
N GLU A 88 7.27 4.19 27.48
CA GLU A 88 8.54 4.78 27.91
C GLU A 88 8.97 5.93 26.98
N ASP A 89 8.78 5.78 25.67
CA ASP A 89 9.07 6.86 24.71
C ASP A 89 8.26 8.12 25.06
N VAL A 90 6.99 7.96 25.38
CA VAL A 90 6.11 9.06 25.81
C VAL A 90 6.58 9.66 27.13
N ARG A 91 6.94 8.85 28.13
CA ARG A 91 7.49 9.34 29.41
C ARG A 91 8.75 10.16 29.22
N GLN A 92 9.59 9.79 28.26
CA GLN A 92 10.84 10.47 27.94
C GLN A 92 10.65 11.63 26.95
N SER A 93 9.42 11.94 26.54
CA SER A 93 9.10 12.92 25.49
C SER A 93 9.88 12.66 24.20
N ARG A 94 10.10 11.39 23.86
CA ARG A 94 10.80 10.94 22.64
C ARG A 94 9.79 10.46 21.63
N ILE A 95 9.98 10.87 20.38
CA ILE A 95 9.21 10.40 19.23
C ILE A 95 10.18 9.58 18.38
N PRO A 96 9.93 8.28 18.14
CA PRO A 96 10.73 7.49 17.23
C PRO A 96 10.83 8.19 15.86
N PRO A 97 12.05 8.43 15.34
CA PRO A 97 12.19 9.14 14.09
C PRO A 97 11.86 8.21 12.91
N LEU A 98 11.09 8.70 11.94
CA LEU A 98 10.88 8.02 10.65
C LEU A 98 11.80 8.56 9.56
N LEU A 99 12.09 9.87 9.62
CA LEU A 99 12.94 10.59 8.69
C LEU A 99 14.13 11.17 9.46
N VAL A 100 15.34 10.89 9.00
CA VAL A 100 16.59 11.35 9.63
C VAL A 100 17.59 11.83 8.58
N SER A 101 18.54 12.64 9.02
CA SER A 101 19.70 12.95 8.19
C SER A 101 20.74 11.83 8.23
N ASP A 102 21.57 11.74 7.21
CA ASP A 102 22.72 10.84 7.13
C ASP A 102 23.67 10.98 8.33
N LYS A 103 23.86 12.19 8.85
CA LYS A 103 24.62 12.42 10.10
C LYS A 103 23.98 11.75 11.30
N ARG A 104 22.66 11.96 11.51
CA ARG A 104 21.93 11.41 12.66
C ARG A 104 21.83 9.89 12.60
N LEU A 105 21.77 9.33 11.40
CA LEU A 105 21.70 7.90 11.17
C LEU A 105 22.86 7.12 11.83
N LYS A 106 24.06 7.71 11.91
CA LYS A 106 25.25 7.07 12.50
C LYS A 106 25.07 6.70 13.97
N GLU A 107 24.11 7.32 14.66
CA GLU A 107 23.79 7.10 16.07
C GLU A 107 22.62 6.14 16.28
N LEU A 108 22.02 5.62 15.20
CA LEU A 108 20.82 4.79 15.25
C LEU A 108 21.10 3.37 14.77
N SER A 109 20.42 2.41 15.40
CA SER A 109 20.37 1.04 14.90
C SER A 109 19.26 0.91 13.86
N TYR A 110 19.55 0.26 12.74
CA TYR A 110 18.61 0.07 11.65
C TYR A 110 18.97 -1.18 10.83
N GLN A 111 17.93 -1.82 10.30
CA GLN A 111 18.07 -2.97 9.39
C GLN A 111 17.63 -2.66 7.96
N ASN A 112 16.73 -1.70 7.78
CA ASN A 112 16.18 -1.35 6.48
C ASN A 112 16.20 0.18 6.30
N LEU A 113 16.63 0.64 5.12
CA LEU A 113 16.71 2.06 4.80
C LEU A 113 16.09 2.39 3.46
N ILE A 114 15.47 3.58 3.38
CA ILE A 114 15.27 4.29 2.12
C ILE A 114 16.17 5.52 2.14
N VAL A 115 17.14 5.58 1.24
CA VAL A 115 18.04 6.71 1.06
C VAL A 115 17.52 7.54 -0.10
N VAL A 116 17.18 8.80 0.15
CA VAL A 116 16.64 9.71 -0.86
C VAL A 116 17.67 10.76 -1.21
N GLY A 117 18.00 10.83 -2.51
CA GLY A 117 19.05 11.71 -3.02
C GLY A 117 20.39 11.02 -3.18
N THR A 118 21.36 11.78 -3.69
CA THR A 118 22.71 11.31 -4.07
C THR A 118 23.84 12.03 -3.33
N ASN A 119 23.55 13.17 -2.70
CA ASN A 119 24.49 13.98 -1.91
C ASN A 119 24.44 13.58 -0.43
N ASN A 120 24.70 12.30 -0.16
CA ASN A 120 24.75 11.75 1.20
C ASN A 120 25.90 10.74 1.34
N ASP A 121 26.34 10.51 2.57
CA ASP A 121 27.47 9.61 2.85
C ASP A 121 27.21 8.17 2.38
N ILE A 122 25.96 7.70 2.44
CA ILE A 122 25.61 6.31 2.12
C ILE A 122 25.78 6.03 0.63
N VAL A 123 25.32 6.92 -0.25
CA VAL A 123 25.48 6.78 -1.70
C VAL A 123 26.96 6.78 -2.09
N LYS A 124 27.77 7.63 -1.44
CA LYS A 124 29.23 7.68 -1.64
C LYS A 124 29.91 6.39 -1.19
N GLU A 125 29.58 5.88 -0.01
CA GLU A 125 30.09 4.62 0.54
C GLU A 125 29.67 3.38 -0.28
N LEU A 126 28.57 3.48 -1.01
CA LEU A 126 28.10 2.43 -1.93
C LEU A 126 28.72 2.56 -3.33
N GLY A 127 29.45 3.64 -3.62
CA GLY A 127 30.06 3.90 -4.93
C GLY A 127 29.03 3.98 -6.05
N LEU A 128 27.81 4.45 -5.76
CA LEU A 128 26.73 4.46 -6.73
C LEU A 128 26.77 5.70 -7.62
N SER A 129 26.61 5.48 -8.91
CA SER A 129 26.34 6.50 -9.92
C SER A 129 25.07 6.16 -10.67
N PHE A 130 24.37 7.17 -11.17
CA PHE A 130 23.09 7.01 -11.84
C PHE A 130 23.10 7.74 -13.18
N GLU A 131 22.61 7.08 -14.22
CA GLU A 131 22.41 7.69 -15.55
C GLU A 131 20.94 8.08 -15.79
N LYS A 132 20.03 7.50 -15.01
CA LYS A 132 18.57 7.63 -15.14
C LYS A 132 17.93 7.71 -13.75
N PRO A 133 16.69 8.22 -13.63
CA PRO A 133 15.90 8.08 -12.40
C PRO A 133 15.84 6.60 -12.00
N THR A 134 16.26 6.26 -10.77
CA THR A 134 16.46 4.87 -10.36
C THR A 134 15.99 4.63 -8.92
N ILE A 135 15.30 3.52 -8.71
CA ILE A 135 15.09 2.90 -7.39
C ILE A 135 15.98 1.66 -7.33
N LYS A 136 17.09 1.75 -6.60
CA LYS A 136 18.06 0.66 -6.46
C LYS A 136 17.92 0.00 -5.09
N VAL A 137 17.63 -1.30 -5.05
CA VAL A 137 17.58 -2.10 -3.81
C VAL A 137 18.80 -3.01 -3.77
N LEU A 138 19.51 -2.96 -2.65
CA LEU A 138 20.71 -3.77 -2.40
C LEU A 138 20.80 -4.18 -0.95
N GLN A 139 21.66 -5.16 -0.67
CA GLN A 139 22.05 -5.54 0.67
C GLN A 139 23.52 -5.22 0.91
N LYS A 140 23.83 -4.62 2.05
CA LYS A 140 25.20 -4.35 2.49
C LYS A 140 25.28 -4.51 4.01
N ASP A 141 26.26 -5.26 4.48
CA ASP A 141 26.52 -5.49 5.91
C ASP A 141 25.29 -5.99 6.69
N GLY A 142 24.50 -6.88 6.08
CA GLY A 142 23.25 -7.42 6.65
C GLY A 142 22.04 -6.47 6.60
N LYS A 143 22.20 -5.26 6.05
CA LYS A 143 21.15 -4.24 5.96
C LYS A 143 20.54 -4.18 4.57
N ASN A 144 19.23 -3.99 4.49
CA ASN A 144 18.52 -3.74 3.23
C ASN A 144 18.50 -2.24 2.95
N ILE A 145 18.97 -1.81 1.78
CA ILE A 145 19.06 -0.40 1.42
C ILE A 145 18.35 -0.20 0.09
N MET A 146 17.37 0.71 0.07
CA MET A 146 16.73 1.23 -1.13
C MET A 146 17.22 2.65 -1.39
N VAL A 147 17.96 2.86 -2.47
CA VAL A 147 18.41 4.19 -2.90
C VAL A 147 17.44 4.72 -3.96
N VAL A 148 16.95 5.93 -3.73
CA VAL A 148 16.12 6.72 -4.64
C VAL A 148 17.02 7.79 -5.25
N GLY A 149 17.57 7.49 -6.43
CA GLY A 149 18.66 8.23 -7.04
C GLY A 149 18.38 8.67 -8.47
N GLY A 150 19.30 9.47 -9.00
CA GLY A 150 19.28 10.01 -10.36
C GLY A 150 20.57 10.78 -10.65
N ALA A 151 20.86 11.04 -11.92
CA ALA A 151 22.06 11.77 -12.33
C ALA A 151 22.05 13.24 -11.86
N ASN A 152 20.87 13.78 -11.61
CA ASN A 152 20.64 15.16 -11.18
C ASN A 152 19.37 15.25 -10.31
N LYS A 153 19.11 16.44 -9.78
CA LYS A 153 17.97 16.75 -8.93
C LYS A 153 16.64 16.32 -9.56
N GLU A 154 16.42 16.67 -10.83
CA GLU A 154 15.17 16.40 -11.53
C GLU A 154 14.88 14.89 -11.61
N GLN A 155 15.92 14.09 -11.86
CA GLN A 155 15.80 12.64 -11.88
C GLN A 155 15.55 12.05 -10.48
N VAL A 156 16.17 12.61 -9.43
CA VAL A 156 15.88 12.22 -8.03
C VAL A 156 14.42 12.52 -7.67
N LEU A 157 13.93 13.71 -8.03
CA LEU A 157 12.53 14.11 -7.80
C LEU A 157 11.56 13.18 -8.55
N GLN A 158 11.89 12.77 -9.77
CA GLN A 158 11.10 11.82 -10.53
C GLN A 158 11.06 10.42 -9.88
N ALA A 159 12.21 9.92 -9.42
CA ALA A 159 12.30 8.64 -8.71
C ALA A 159 11.55 8.68 -7.36
N GLY A 160 11.74 9.76 -6.58
CA GLY A 160 11.06 9.96 -5.31
C GLY A 160 9.55 10.15 -5.45
N GLY A 161 9.11 10.91 -6.47
CA GLY A 161 7.70 11.06 -6.81
C GLY A 161 7.05 9.72 -7.16
N TYR A 162 7.71 8.90 -7.97
CA TYR A 162 7.24 7.53 -8.23
C TYR A 162 7.12 6.70 -6.95
N LEU A 163 8.15 6.67 -6.10
CA LEU A 163 8.12 5.89 -4.86
C LEU A 163 7.00 6.37 -3.92
N ALA A 164 6.84 7.68 -3.75
CA ALA A 164 5.82 8.26 -2.89
C ALA A 164 4.40 8.05 -3.46
N ASP A 165 4.15 8.57 -4.66
CA ASP A 165 2.80 8.72 -5.23
C ASP A 165 2.27 7.44 -5.87
N VAL A 166 3.16 6.66 -6.50
CA VAL A 166 2.76 5.45 -7.24
C VAL A 166 2.93 4.20 -6.38
N ARG A 167 3.99 4.12 -5.57
CA ARG A 167 4.28 2.90 -4.80
C ARG A 167 3.68 2.93 -3.40
N LEU A 168 4.10 3.87 -2.55
CA LEU A 168 3.71 3.92 -1.14
C LEU A 168 2.24 4.30 -0.97
N ASN A 169 1.79 5.37 -1.62
CA ASN A 169 0.39 5.80 -1.57
C ASN A 169 -0.56 4.67 -2.03
N PHE A 170 -0.21 3.99 -3.14
CA PHE A 170 -0.99 2.84 -3.60
C PHE A 170 -1.03 1.72 -2.55
N LYS A 171 0.13 1.32 -2.00
CA LYS A 171 0.21 0.24 -1.00
C LYS A 171 -0.58 0.57 0.26
N ALA A 172 -0.47 1.80 0.76
CA ALA A 172 -1.24 2.29 1.90
C ALA A 172 -2.75 2.13 1.65
N GLY A 173 -3.26 2.60 0.51
CA GLY A 173 -4.68 2.48 0.18
C GLY A 173 -5.14 1.03 -0.07
N ALA A 174 -4.31 0.21 -0.71
CA ALA A 174 -4.64 -1.18 -1.03
C ALA A 174 -4.78 -2.04 0.22
N TYR A 175 -3.84 -1.93 1.17
CA TYR A 175 -3.89 -2.72 2.40
C TYR A 175 -4.94 -2.22 3.39
N LYS A 176 -5.14 -0.89 3.51
CA LYS A 176 -6.28 -0.35 4.27
C LYS A 176 -7.60 -0.90 3.75
N THR A 177 -7.78 -0.95 2.43
CA THR A 177 -9.01 -1.54 1.87
C THR A 177 -9.09 -3.03 2.12
N PHE A 178 -7.98 -3.77 1.98
CA PHE A 178 -7.92 -5.20 2.22
C PHE A 178 -8.38 -5.54 3.66
N PHE A 179 -7.87 -4.82 4.66
CA PHE A 179 -8.27 -4.99 6.05
C PHE A 179 -9.71 -4.49 6.31
N ALA A 180 -10.09 -3.35 5.76
CA ALA A 180 -11.46 -2.84 5.88
C ALA A 180 -12.50 -3.80 5.27
N PHE A 181 -12.13 -4.56 4.23
CA PHE A 181 -13.02 -5.54 3.61
C PHE A 181 -13.34 -6.69 4.57
N VAL A 182 -12.34 -7.28 5.22
CA VAL A 182 -12.60 -8.33 6.22
C VAL A 182 -13.28 -7.80 7.48
N THR A 183 -12.96 -6.57 7.92
CA THR A 183 -13.68 -5.92 9.03
C THR A 183 -15.15 -5.71 8.68
N LEU A 184 -15.47 -5.25 7.47
CA LEU A 184 -16.86 -5.08 7.02
C LEU A 184 -17.64 -6.40 7.11
N ARG A 185 -17.03 -7.51 6.67
CA ARG A 185 -17.65 -8.84 6.79
C ARG A 185 -18.01 -9.17 8.23
N GLY A 186 -17.07 -8.93 9.13
CA GLY A 186 -17.23 -9.17 10.56
C GLY A 186 -18.34 -8.33 11.17
N LEU A 187 -18.37 -7.03 10.86
CA LEU A 187 -19.42 -6.11 11.33
C LEU A 187 -20.81 -6.54 10.85
N ILE A 188 -20.96 -6.92 9.58
CA ILE A 188 -22.23 -7.43 9.04
C ILE A 188 -22.64 -8.72 9.77
N GLU A 189 -21.70 -9.62 10.07
CA GLU A 189 -22.00 -10.86 10.81
C GLU A 189 -22.47 -10.60 12.23
N LYS A 190 -21.90 -9.61 12.91
CA LYS A 190 -22.27 -9.23 14.27
C LYS A 190 -23.51 -8.34 14.34
N GLY A 191 -24.07 -7.90 13.21
CA GLY A 191 -25.21 -6.98 13.18
C GLY A 191 -24.83 -5.53 13.50
N GLU A 192 -23.54 -5.19 13.44
CA GLU A 192 -22.99 -3.86 13.75
C GLU A 192 -23.16 -2.92 12.54
N PHE A 193 -24.40 -2.70 12.11
CA PHE A 193 -24.72 -2.03 10.84
C PHE A 193 -24.29 -0.56 10.79
N ALA A 194 -24.38 0.17 11.91
CA ALA A 194 -23.93 1.57 11.98
C ALA A 194 -22.41 1.67 11.73
N SER A 195 -21.64 0.80 12.38
CA SER A 195 -20.18 0.69 12.22
C SER A 195 -19.81 0.24 10.81
N ALA A 196 -20.55 -0.73 10.24
CA ALA A 196 -20.36 -1.18 8.86
C ALA A 196 -20.57 -0.04 7.85
N LEU A 197 -21.63 0.76 8.03
CA LEU A 197 -21.92 1.92 7.18
C LEU A 197 -20.86 3.01 7.31
N SER A 198 -20.41 3.29 8.53
CA SER A 198 -19.29 4.21 8.79
C SER A 198 -18.02 3.76 8.06
N LEU A 199 -17.69 2.47 8.11
CA LEU A 199 -16.52 1.90 7.44
C LEU A 199 -16.61 2.01 5.90
N ILE A 200 -17.79 1.81 5.31
CA ILE A 200 -18.01 1.99 3.87
C ILE A 200 -17.77 3.45 3.46
N ARG A 201 -18.37 4.39 4.21
CA ARG A 201 -18.32 5.83 3.94
C ARG A 201 -16.96 6.44 4.27
N SER A 202 -16.15 5.78 5.09
CA SER A 202 -14.84 6.27 5.49
C SER A 202 -13.88 6.39 4.29
N PRO A 203 -13.24 7.57 4.11
CA PRO A 203 -12.17 7.77 3.14
C PRO A 203 -10.95 6.87 3.35
N MET A 204 -10.81 6.31 4.56
CA MET A 204 -9.76 5.36 4.97
C MET A 204 -10.25 3.90 5.01
N GLY A 205 -11.55 3.66 4.83
CA GLY A 205 -12.15 2.33 4.75
C GLY A 205 -12.19 1.79 3.32
N LEU A 206 -13.36 1.38 2.84
CA LEU A 206 -13.51 0.70 1.55
C LEU A 206 -13.33 1.60 0.32
N SER A 207 -13.47 2.92 0.51
CA SER A 207 -13.30 3.93 -0.53
C SER A 207 -11.84 4.06 -1.00
N ALA A 208 -10.87 3.53 -0.25
CA ALA A 208 -9.46 3.62 -0.61
C ALA A 208 -9.12 2.84 -1.91
N CYS A 209 -9.80 1.73 -2.20
CA CYS A 209 -9.69 1.07 -3.52
C CYS A 209 -10.30 1.89 -4.66
N GLY A 210 -11.41 2.60 -4.43
CA GLY A 210 -12.01 3.48 -5.43
C GLY A 210 -11.08 4.61 -5.84
N LYS A 211 -10.40 5.22 -4.85
CA LYS A 211 -9.37 6.24 -5.08
C LYS A 211 -8.17 5.69 -5.88
N ASN A 212 -7.67 4.52 -5.50
CA ASN A 212 -6.58 3.86 -6.22
C ASN A 212 -6.97 3.49 -7.66
N MET A 213 -8.23 3.14 -7.91
CA MET A 213 -8.74 2.91 -9.27
C MET A 213 -8.96 4.19 -10.07
N ALA A 214 -9.36 5.29 -9.43
CA ALA A 214 -9.41 6.60 -10.06
C ALA A 214 -8.02 7.08 -10.49
N LEU A 215 -6.99 6.83 -9.68
CA LEU A 215 -5.59 7.09 -10.06
C LEU A 215 -5.11 6.21 -11.21
N ALA A 216 -5.68 5.01 -11.38
CA ALA A 216 -5.47 4.18 -12.55
C ALA A 216 -6.35 4.57 -13.75
N GLY A 217 -7.16 5.64 -13.65
CA GLY A 217 -8.15 6.06 -14.65
C GLY A 217 -7.65 6.09 -16.10
N PRO A 218 -6.44 6.63 -16.39
CA PRO A 218 -5.88 6.58 -17.74
C PRO A 218 -5.61 5.16 -18.27
N MET A 219 -5.22 4.23 -17.39
CA MET A 219 -5.08 2.82 -17.74
C MET A 219 -6.45 2.15 -17.90
N VAL A 220 -7.42 2.50 -17.06
CA VAL A 220 -8.81 2.01 -17.12
C VAL A 220 -9.49 2.42 -18.43
N ALA A 221 -9.17 3.60 -18.97
CA ALA A 221 -9.70 4.06 -20.25
C ALA A 221 -9.36 3.12 -21.41
N GLN A 222 -8.20 2.47 -21.34
CA GLN A 222 -7.68 1.54 -22.35
C GLN A 222 -8.19 0.09 -22.16
N TRP A 223 -8.95 -0.19 -21.09
CA TRP A 223 -9.46 -1.53 -20.81
C TRP A 223 -10.63 -1.91 -21.73
N GLY A 224 -10.77 -3.21 -21.97
CA GLY A 224 -11.94 -3.78 -22.65
C GLY A 224 -13.24 -3.56 -21.86
N GLU A 225 -14.37 -3.61 -22.56
CA GLU A 225 -15.70 -3.41 -21.94
C GLU A 225 -16.06 -4.49 -20.92
N ASP A 226 -15.53 -5.71 -21.08
CA ASP A 226 -15.62 -6.82 -20.14
C ASP A 226 -15.05 -6.43 -18.76
N LEU A 227 -13.84 -5.89 -18.74
CA LEU A 227 -13.16 -5.49 -17.52
C LEU A 227 -13.80 -4.24 -16.90
N LYS A 228 -14.22 -3.27 -17.74
CA LYS A 228 -15.00 -2.11 -17.29
C LYS A 228 -16.33 -2.54 -16.69
N ALA A 229 -17.00 -3.58 -17.21
CA ALA A 229 -18.24 -4.11 -16.65
C ALA A 229 -18.02 -4.69 -15.24
N VAL A 230 -16.94 -5.45 -15.02
CA VAL A 230 -16.57 -5.95 -13.68
C VAL A 230 -16.38 -4.80 -12.68
N VAL A 231 -15.64 -3.76 -13.08
CA VAL A 231 -15.39 -2.58 -12.21
C VAL A 231 -16.68 -1.79 -11.93
N ARG A 232 -17.54 -1.60 -12.95
CA ARG A 232 -18.86 -0.97 -12.77
C ARG A 232 -19.72 -1.75 -11.79
N ARG A 233 -19.79 -3.08 -11.93
CA ARG A 233 -20.52 -3.96 -11.01
C ARG A 233 -19.98 -3.83 -9.59
N ARG A 234 -18.66 -3.95 -9.39
CA ARG A 234 -17.99 -3.79 -8.09
C ARG A 234 -18.39 -2.47 -7.41
N ASN A 235 -18.30 -1.38 -8.16
CA ASN A 235 -18.56 -0.04 -7.62
C ASN A 235 -20.05 0.17 -7.30
N ASN A 236 -20.96 -0.35 -8.12
CA ASN A 236 -22.39 -0.32 -7.82
C ASN A 236 -22.71 -1.10 -6.54
N ILE A 237 -22.13 -2.29 -6.38
CA ILE A 237 -22.34 -3.09 -5.18
C ILE A 237 -21.86 -2.31 -3.94
N LEU A 238 -20.61 -1.85 -3.93
CA LEU A 238 -20.02 -1.28 -2.71
C LEU A 238 -20.49 0.12 -2.36
N TYR A 239 -20.84 0.95 -3.34
CA TYR A 239 -21.20 2.35 -3.11
C TYR A 239 -22.70 2.64 -3.22
N ASN A 240 -23.51 1.66 -3.64
CA ASN A 240 -24.96 1.85 -3.79
C ASN A 240 -25.76 0.70 -3.15
N GLU A 241 -25.57 -0.54 -3.58
CA GLU A 241 -26.45 -1.65 -3.14
C GLU A 241 -26.17 -2.13 -1.70
N LEU A 242 -24.90 -2.32 -1.36
CA LEU A 242 -24.47 -2.78 -0.04
C LEU A 242 -24.78 -1.76 1.06
N PRO A 243 -24.52 -0.45 0.91
CA PRO A 243 -24.96 0.56 1.87
C PRO A 243 -26.46 0.48 2.15
N LYS A 244 -27.30 0.36 1.11
CA LYS A 244 -28.76 0.26 1.25
C LYS A 244 -29.19 -1.00 2.00
N ALA A 245 -28.54 -2.14 1.76
CA ALA A 245 -28.83 -3.37 2.50
C ALA A 245 -28.48 -3.23 3.99
N ILE A 246 -27.34 -2.59 4.30
CA ILE A 246 -26.90 -2.32 5.67
C ILE A 246 -27.84 -1.32 6.38
N GLU A 247 -28.24 -0.25 5.70
CA GLU A 247 -29.21 0.73 6.21
C GLU A 247 -30.58 0.10 6.52
N ALA A 248 -30.99 -0.87 5.70
CA ALA A 248 -32.21 -1.65 5.93
C ALA A 248 -32.08 -2.74 7.01
N GLY A 249 -30.88 -2.95 7.56
CA GLY A 249 -30.61 -4.04 8.51
C GLY A 249 -30.70 -5.45 7.90
N ASP A 250 -30.66 -5.56 6.57
CA ASP A 250 -30.79 -6.83 5.85
C ASP A 250 -29.44 -7.55 5.80
N LYS A 251 -29.18 -8.34 6.85
CA LYS A 251 -27.94 -9.11 7.00
C LYS A 251 -27.69 -10.04 5.81
N GLU A 252 -28.67 -10.84 5.41
CA GLU A 252 -28.47 -11.86 4.38
C GLU A 252 -28.12 -11.25 3.03
N LYS A 253 -28.84 -10.19 2.64
CA LYS A 253 -28.55 -9.44 1.42
C LYS A 253 -27.20 -8.74 1.49
N ALA A 254 -26.85 -8.13 2.62
CA ALA A 254 -25.54 -7.50 2.80
C ALA A 254 -24.39 -8.51 2.65
N ILE A 255 -24.53 -9.72 3.19
CA ILE A 255 -23.55 -10.80 3.04
C ILE A 255 -23.44 -11.28 1.59
N SER A 256 -24.57 -11.42 0.90
CA SER A 256 -24.60 -11.80 -0.51
C SER A 256 -23.86 -10.76 -1.37
N LEU A 257 -24.23 -9.49 -1.23
CA LEU A 257 -23.59 -8.37 -1.92
C LEU A 257 -22.09 -8.27 -1.60
N PHE A 258 -21.70 -8.50 -0.34
CA PHE A 258 -20.30 -8.56 0.05
C PHE A 258 -19.51 -9.63 -0.74
N LYS A 259 -20.05 -10.85 -0.84
CA LYS A 259 -19.41 -11.96 -1.56
C LYS A 259 -19.32 -11.66 -3.05
N ASP A 260 -20.36 -11.07 -3.62
CA ASP A 260 -20.38 -10.62 -5.02
C ASP A 260 -19.30 -9.56 -5.29
N ALA A 261 -19.15 -8.57 -4.40
CA ALA A 261 -18.07 -7.61 -4.49
C ALA A 261 -16.69 -8.28 -4.38
N MET A 262 -16.50 -9.24 -3.47
CA MET A 262 -15.24 -10.01 -3.43
C MET A 262 -14.97 -10.74 -4.73
N PHE A 263 -15.98 -11.38 -5.32
CA PHE A 263 -15.81 -12.09 -6.58
C PHE A 263 -15.30 -11.17 -7.69
N THR A 264 -15.81 -9.94 -7.79
CA THR A 264 -15.29 -8.96 -8.76
C THR A 264 -13.81 -8.61 -8.54
N CYS A 265 -13.34 -8.62 -7.28
CA CYS A 265 -11.91 -8.46 -6.97
C CYS A 265 -11.09 -9.64 -7.51
N TYR A 266 -11.58 -10.88 -7.36
CA TYR A 266 -10.94 -12.07 -7.92
C TYR A 266 -10.91 -12.07 -9.44
N GLN A 267 -11.99 -11.62 -10.10
CA GLN A 267 -12.02 -11.49 -11.56
C GLN A 267 -10.85 -10.64 -12.07
N CYS A 268 -10.63 -9.45 -11.50
CA CYS A 268 -9.53 -8.58 -11.90
C CYS A 268 -8.14 -9.08 -11.46
N HIS A 269 -8.03 -9.65 -10.25
CA HIS A 269 -6.73 -10.00 -9.66
C HIS A 269 -6.23 -11.40 -9.99
N GLN A 270 -7.12 -12.33 -10.32
CA GLN A 270 -6.79 -13.71 -10.72
C GLN A 270 -7.10 -13.99 -12.20
N GLY A 271 -7.74 -13.06 -12.92
CA GLY A 271 -8.07 -13.22 -14.34
C GLY A 271 -9.22 -14.21 -14.58
N ILE A 272 -10.25 -14.18 -13.73
CA ILE A 272 -11.42 -15.05 -13.89
C ILE A 272 -12.37 -14.42 -14.91
N ASN A 273 -12.44 -15.01 -16.12
CA ASN A 273 -13.30 -14.58 -17.24
C ASN A 273 -13.04 -13.15 -17.76
N VAL A 274 -11.96 -12.50 -17.30
CA VAL A 274 -11.44 -11.21 -17.82
C VAL A 274 -9.91 -11.27 -17.77
N PRO A 275 -9.19 -10.46 -18.57
CA PRO A 275 -7.73 -10.37 -18.48
C PRO A 275 -7.27 -10.01 -17.06
N GLN A 276 -6.25 -10.72 -16.57
CA GLN A 276 -5.64 -10.38 -15.27
C GLN A 276 -4.99 -9.01 -15.37
N VAL A 277 -5.53 -8.05 -14.63
CA VAL A 277 -5.02 -6.66 -14.63
C VAL A 277 -3.81 -6.53 -13.75
N ARG A 278 -3.85 -7.20 -12.60
CA ARG A 278 -2.81 -7.09 -11.59
C ARG A 278 -2.82 -8.28 -10.68
N LYS A 279 -1.69 -8.98 -10.61
CA LYS A 279 -1.45 -9.95 -9.56
C LYS A 279 -1.43 -9.24 -8.20
N PHE A 280 -2.35 -9.62 -7.32
CA PHE A 280 -2.28 -9.28 -5.90
C PHE A 280 -1.95 -10.56 -5.14
N LYS A 281 -0.77 -10.59 -4.54
CA LYS A 281 -0.34 -11.65 -3.62
C LYS A 281 0.16 -10.92 -2.38
N PRO A 282 -0.65 -10.80 -1.32
CA PRO A 282 -0.21 -10.12 -0.11
C PRO A 282 1.03 -10.82 0.45
N LEU A 283 1.91 -10.06 1.10
CA LEU A 283 3.00 -10.65 1.88
C LEU A 283 2.40 -11.55 2.97
N GLU A 284 3.13 -12.59 3.38
CA GLU A 284 2.65 -13.55 4.39
C GLU A 284 2.23 -12.85 5.69
N SER A 285 3.02 -11.88 6.15
CA SER A 285 2.71 -11.07 7.33
C SER A 285 1.42 -10.26 7.18
N VAL A 286 1.15 -9.71 5.99
CA VAL A 286 -0.07 -8.96 5.70
C VAL A 286 -1.28 -9.90 5.67
N HIS A 287 -1.12 -11.08 5.08
CA HIS A 287 -2.17 -12.10 5.08
C HIS A 287 -2.45 -12.63 6.49
N ALA A 288 -1.42 -12.80 7.32
CA ALA A 288 -1.57 -13.19 8.73
C ALA A 288 -2.39 -12.17 9.51
N LYS A 289 -2.15 -10.86 9.34
CA LYS A 289 -2.99 -9.81 9.94
C LYS A 289 -4.44 -9.87 9.48
N HIS A 290 -4.67 -10.02 8.19
CA HIS A 290 -6.04 -10.18 7.66
C HIS A 290 -6.75 -11.37 8.32
N GLN A 291 -6.04 -12.48 8.54
CA GLN A 291 -6.57 -13.63 9.24
C GLN A 291 -6.87 -13.35 10.72
N LEU A 292 -6.02 -12.60 11.43
CA LEU A 292 -6.27 -12.18 12.81
C LEU A 292 -7.55 -11.32 12.92
N ILE A 293 -7.78 -10.42 11.98
CA ILE A 293 -9.02 -9.64 11.90
C ILE A 293 -10.22 -10.57 11.68
N ALA A 294 -10.11 -11.55 10.77
CA ALA A 294 -11.18 -12.52 10.56
C ALA A 294 -11.46 -13.36 11.83
N GLU A 295 -10.40 -13.76 12.56
CA GLU A 295 -10.50 -14.51 13.81
C GLU A 295 -11.20 -13.73 14.91
N SER A 296 -10.94 -12.43 15.05
CA SER A 296 -11.57 -11.59 16.09
C SER A 296 -13.09 -11.49 15.94
N PHE A 297 -13.60 -11.66 14.71
CA PHE A 297 -15.04 -11.74 14.43
C PHE A 297 -15.61 -13.18 14.45
N GLY A 298 -14.76 -14.20 14.60
CA GLY A 298 -15.16 -15.61 14.56
C GLY A 298 -15.41 -16.15 13.14
N LEU A 299 -14.80 -15.56 12.12
CA LEU A 299 -14.98 -15.93 10.70
C LEU A 299 -14.07 -17.08 10.24
N VAL A 300 -13.06 -17.42 11.06
CA VAL A 300 -12.09 -18.49 10.75
C VAL A 300 -12.52 -19.79 11.40
N LYS A 301 -12.50 -20.88 10.62
CA LYS A 301 -12.72 -22.24 11.09
C LYS A 301 -11.44 -23.05 10.97
N VAL A 302 -11.13 -23.89 11.95
CA VAL A 302 -10.04 -24.86 11.84
C VAL A 302 -10.60 -26.11 11.15
N VAL A 303 -10.10 -26.40 9.95
CA VAL A 303 -10.46 -27.60 9.19
C VAL A 303 -9.18 -28.39 8.90
N GLY A 304 -9.08 -29.61 9.44
CA GLY A 304 -7.90 -30.46 9.24
C GLY A 304 -6.59 -29.85 9.76
N GLY A 305 -6.63 -29.11 10.86
CA GLY A 305 -5.45 -28.41 11.43
C GLY A 305 -5.05 -27.12 10.69
N GLN A 306 -5.72 -26.77 9.60
CA GLN A 306 -5.51 -25.51 8.89
C GLN A 306 -6.60 -24.50 9.24
N LYS A 307 -6.19 -23.28 9.59
CA LYS A 307 -7.10 -22.15 9.74
C LYS A 307 -7.61 -21.74 8.36
N SER A 308 -8.93 -21.79 8.17
CA SER A 308 -9.58 -21.53 6.90
C SER A 308 -10.60 -20.40 7.05
N CYS A 309 -10.43 -19.35 6.26
CA CYS A 309 -11.34 -18.22 6.18
C CYS A 309 -12.56 -18.55 5.29
N ILE A 310 -13.19 -19.72 5.50
CA ILE A 310 -14.32 -20.21 4.65
C ILE A 310 -15.46 -19.19 4.60
N ALA A 311 -15.71 -18.46 5.70
CA ALA A 311 -16.74 -17.43 5.74
C ALA A 311 -16.44 -16.21 4.87
N CYS A 312 -15.17 -15.99 4.50
CA CYS A 312 -14.70 -14.96 3.57
C CYS A 312 -14.56 -15.50 2.12
N HIS A 313 -14.19 -16.78 1.97
CA HIS A 313 -13.89 -17.45 0.69
C HIS A 313 -14.84 -18.64 0.41
N ALA A 314 -16.15 -18.39 0.37
CA ALA A 314 -17.15 -19.42 0.09
C ALA A 314 -17.64 -19.37 -1.37
N GLY A 315 -17.93 -20.54 -1.95
CA GLY A 315 -18.49 -20.65 -3.29
C GLY A 315 -17.51 -20.15 -4.36
N GLN A 316 -17.93 -19.21 -5.19
CA GLN A 316 -17.14 -18.69 -6.32
C GLN A 316 -15.88 -17.93 -5.88
N THR A 317 -15.75 -17.57 -4.60
CA THR A 317 -14.56 -16.88 -4.03
C THR A 317 -13.57 -17.82 -3.34
N ALA A 318 -13.71 -19.15 -3.49
CA ALA A 318 -12.85 -20.15 -2.84
C ALA A 318 -11.41 -20.24 -3.39
N GLN A 319 -11.08 -19.50 -4.44
CA GLN A 319 -9.72 -19.48 -5.00
C GLN A 319 -8.73 -18.87 -3.99
N ARG A 320 -7.73 -19.67 -3.59
CA ARG A 320 -6.64 -19.21 -2.71
C ARG A 320 -5.75 -18.20 -3.45
N GLY A 321 -5.37 -17.12 -2.78
CA GLY A 321 -4.45 -16.11 -3.35
C GLY A 321 -4.86 -14.65 -3.16
N TYR A 322 -5.98 -14.39 -2.48
CA TYR A 322 -6.41 -13.10 -1.95
C TYR A 322 -6.90 -13.31 -0.53
#